data_AF-A0A1B6KG88-F1
#
_entry.id   AF-A0A1B6KG88-F1
#
_cell.length_a   1.000
_cell.length_b   1.000
_cell.length_c   1.000
_cell.angle_alpha   90.00
_cell.angle_beta   90.00
_cell.angle_gamma   90.00
#
_symmetry.space_group_name_H-M   'P 1'
#
loop_
_entity.id
_entity.type
_entity.pdbx_description
1 polymer ?
#
loop_
_entity_poly.entity_id
_entity_poly.type
_entity_poly.pdbx_seq_one_letter_code
_entity_poly.pdbx_strand_id
1 'polypeptide(L)'
;MAGQGNNNQFNSKLANKVKKSQTREIVSNVAKFMKSEAEADRFLIDVKKVNERVAAATGVSERTISRIKSESKKVEEDGSSFTTPNKNRVRPRRITGLDDFDLGVVRRIVNNFYLLEKRLPTLKGVHSKMQTELNFRGSKSSVSRILQRMGFKWQKTKTNKKILMETQDVSYKRFVFLKKLSQFRAEGCPIVYTDESILIRVSKKCWSDNSTAGVAVPI
;
A
#
# COMPACT_ATOMS: atom_id res chain seq x y z
N MET A 1 34.33 56.75 -22.54
CA MET A 1 34.96 55.50 -23.00
C MET A 1 34.51 54.39 -22.06
N ALA A 2 33.45 53.68 -22.43
CA ALA A 2 33.50 52.36 -23.10
C ALA A 2 33.97 51.26 -22.14
N GLY A 3 33.01 50.46 -21.68
CA GLY A 3 33.25 49.31 -20.80
C GLY A 3 31.97 48.66 -20.30
N GLN A 4 30.92 48.55 -21.12
CA GLN A 4 29.87 47.56 -20.86
C GLN A 4 30.47 46.17 -21.03
N GLY A 5 30.95 45.59 -19.93
CA GLY A 5 31.36 44.19 -19.90
C GLY A 5 30.13 43.30 -20.08
N ASN A 6 30.13 42.53 -21.16
CA ASN A 6 29.14 41.50 -21.49
C ASN A 6 28.89 40.55 -20.30
N ASN A 7 27.90 40.85 -19.47
CA ASN A 7 27.35 39.92 -18.48
C ASN A 7 26.26 39.06 -19.14
N ASN A 8 26.66 38.24 -20.11
CA ASN A 8 25.74 37.33 -20.76
C ASN A 8 26.44 36.00 -21.03
N GLN A 9 26.46 35.11 -20.02
CA GLN A 9 26.86 33.73 -20.29
C GLN A 9 26.35 32.65 -19.32
N PHE A 10 25.29 32.90 -18.56
CA PHE A 10 24.59 31.83 -17.84
C PHE A 10 23.08 32.07 -17.83
N ASN A 11 22.36 31.40 -18.73
CA ASN A 11 20.91 31.31 -18.65
C ASN A 11 20.52 30.44 -17.46
N SER A 12 20.41 31.05 -16.28
CA SER A 12 20.10 30.34 -15.04
C SER A 12 18.65 29.84 -15.04
N LYS A 13 18.46 28.52 -15.16
CA LYS A 13 17.15 27.85 -15.04
C LYS A 13 16.60 27.85 -13.59
N LEU A 14 17.15 28.67 -12.70
CA LEU A 14 16.76 28.80 -11.29
C LEU A 14 15.85 30.02 -11.03
N ALA A 15 15.83 31.03 -11.90
CA ALA A 15 14.86 32.10 -11.81
C ALA A 15 13.45 31.49 -11.86
N ASN A 16 12.57 31.84 -10.91
CA ASN A 16 11.19 31.33 -10.79
C ASN A 16 10.99 29.90 -10.24
N LYS A 17 12.04 29.21 -9.75
CA LYS A 17 11.89 27.90 -9.08
C LYS A 17 11.99 27.99 -7.56
N VAL A 18 11.08 27.33 -6.85
CA VAL A 18 11.13 27.16 -5.38
C VAL A 18 12.44 26.50 -4.97
N LYS A 19 13.18 27.14 -4.05
CA LYS A 19 14.43 26.63 -3.50
C LYS A 19 14.14 25.76 -2.27
N LYS A 20 14.41 24.46 -2.38
CA LYS A 20 14.31 23.50 -1.26
C LYS A 20 15.48 23.70 -0.28
N SER A 21 15.38 23.07 0.90
CA SER A 21 16.37 23.20 2.00
C SER A 21 17.82 23.03 1.53
N GLN A 22 18.12 21.95 0.80
CA GLN A 22 19.47 21.67 0.29
C GLN A 22 20.04 22.80 -0.59
N THR A 23 19.22 23.39 -1.47
CA THR A 23 19.67 24.50 -2.32
C THR A 23 19.92 25.76 -1.50
N ARG A 24 19.10 26.02 -0.48
CA ARG A 24 19.29 27.17 0.43
C ARG A 24 20.56 27.03 1.26
N GLU A 25 20.85 25.82 1.73
CA GLU A 25 22.08 25.49 2.45
C GLU A 25 23.32 25.73 1.59
N ILE A 26 23.32 25.24 0.34
CA ILE A 26 24.40 25.50 -0.61
C ILE A 26 24.61 27.01 -0.83
N VAL A 27 23.52 27.77 -1.05
CA VAL A 27 23.61 29.23 -1.24
C VAL A 27 24.18 29.92 0.01
N SER A 28 23.76 29.48 1.20
CA SER A 28 24.28 30.01 2.48
C SER A 28 25.77 29.73 2.66
N ASN A 29 26.22 28.50 2.36
CA ASN A 29 27.63 28.12 2.44
C ASN A 29 28.49 28.91 1.47
N VAL A 30 28.04 29.05 0.21
CA VAL A 30 28.75 29.84 -0.80
C VAL A 30 28.85 31.31 -0.38
N ALA A 31 27.76 31.88 0.15
CA ALA A 31 27.77 33.26 0.64
C ALA A 31 28.74 33.46 1.81
N LYS A 32 28.82 32.51 2.76
CA LYS A 32 29.78 32.55 3.86
C LYS A 32 31.22 32.46 3.38
N PHE A 33 31.50 31.54 2.45
CA PHE A 33 32.83 31.38 1.86
C PHE A 33 33.31 32.66 1.15
N MET A 34 32.45 33.25 0.32
CA MET A 34 32.78 34.50 -0.38
C MET A 34 32.96 35.68 0.59
N LYS A 35 32.18 35.75 1.68
CA LYS A 35 32.39 36.74 2.75
C LYS A 35 33.74 36.56 3.44
N SER A 36 34.14 35.32 3.75
CA SER A 36 35.44 35.06 4.37
C SER A 36 36.63 35.41 3.46
N GLU A 37 36.50 35.24 2.13
CA GLU A 37 37.52 35.70 1.18
C GLU A 37 37.58 37.24 1.12
N ALA A 38 36.43 37.92 1.18
CA ALA A 38 36.35 39.38 1.21
C ALA A 38 36.95 39.98 2.49
N GLU A 39 36.69 39.38 3.65
CA GLU A 39 37.27 39.80 4.94
C GLU A 39 38.79 39.57 5.00
N ALA A 40 39.28 38.51 4.35
CA ALA A 40 40.71 38.19 4.32
C ALA A 40 41.50 39.01 3.27
N ASP A 41 40.81 39.78 2.43
CA ASP A 41 41.31 40.52 1.26
C ASP A 41 42.26 39.71 0.37
N ARG A 42 42.06 38.39 0.35
CA ARG A 42 42.84 37.42 -0.42
C ARG A 42 42.03 36.17 -0.72
N PHE A 43 42.40 35.49 -1.80
CA PHE A 43 41.84 34.17 -2.08
C PHE A 43 42.40 33.15 -1.10
N LEU A 44 41.51 32.49 -0.34
CA LEU A 44 41.87 31.40 0.58
C LEU A 44 42.40 30.17 -0.16
N ILE A 45 41.89 29.94 -1.38
CA ILE A 45 42.27 28.84 -2.27
C ILE A 45 42.64 29.45 -3.62
N ASP A 46 43.72 28.95 -4.23
CA ASP A 46 44.17 29.40 -5.54
C ASP A 46 43.03 29.29 -6.59
N VAL A 47 42.87 30.36 -7.38
CA VAL A 47 41.85 30.48 -8.43
C VAL A 47 41.97 29.37 -9.46
N LYS A 48 43.19 28.84 -9.69
CA LYS A 48 43.43 27.72 -10.60
C LYS A 48 42.80 26.42 -10.12
N LYS A 49 42.64 26.25 -8.80
CA LYS A 49 42.08 25.05 -8.18
C LYS A 49 40.56 25.13 -8.05
N VAL A 50 39.89 25.18 -9.20
CA VAL A 50 38.43 25.39 -9.30
C VAL A 50 37.62 24.35 -8.52
N ASN A 51 38.00 23.07 -8.57
CA ASN A 51 37.25 22.01 -7.89
C ASN A 51 37.36 22.12 -6.36
N GLU A 52 38.56 22.37 -5.85
CA GLU A 52 38.84 22.52 -4.42
C GLU A 52 38.08 23.73 -3.86
N ARG A 53 38.07 24.85 -4.60
CA ARG A 53 37.32 26.05 -4.22
C ARG A 53 35.80 25.83 -4.23
N VAL A 54 35.27 25.15 -5.24
CA VAL A 54 33.83 24.80 -5.28
C VAL A 54 33.48 23.83 -4.15
N ALA A 55 34.36 22.88 -3.81
CA ALA A 55 34.15 21.96 -2.70
C ALA A 55 34.06 22.71 -1.36
N ALA A 56 35.00 23.61 -1.10
CA ALA A 56 35.00 24.45 0.09
C ALA A 56 33.76 25.36 0.17
N ALA A 57 33.37 25.99 -0.95
CA ALA A 57 32.24 26.90 -0.99
C ALA A 57 30.88 26.19 -0.87
N THR A 58 30.72 25.01 -1.47
CA THR A 58 29.42 24.30 -1.51
C THR A 58 29.27 23.24 -0.42
N GLY A 59 30.37 22.79 0.19
CA GLY A 59 30.38 21.68 1.15
C GLY A 59 30.21 20.29 0.51
N VAL A 60 30.46 20.18 -0.81
CA VAL A 60 30.28 18.95 -1.58
C VAL A 60 31.63 18.37 -1.98
N SER A 61 31.79 17.04 -1.93
CA SER A 61 33.05 16.39 -2.32
C SER A 61 33.46 16.67 -3.78
N GLU A 62 34.76 16.77 -4.04
CA GLU A 62 35.31 16.97 -5.38
C GLU A 62 34.87 15.90 -6.40
N ARG A 63 34.67 14.67 -5.93
CA ARG A 63 34.20 13.55 -6.75
C ARG A 63 32.78 13.81 -7.25
N THR A 64 31.90 14.33 -6.40
CA THR A 64 30.54 14.72 -6.78
C THR A 64 30.56 15.92 -7.72
N ILE A 65 31.41 16.92 -7.48
CA ILE A 65 31.57 18.08 -8.36
C ILE A 65 32.03 17.65 -9.76
N SER A 66 33.00 16.74 -9.84
CA SER A 66 33.50 16.20 -11.11
C SER A 66 32.40 15.47 -11.89
N ARG A 67 31.53 14.73 -11.20
CA ARG A 67 30.35 14.08 -11.81
C ARG A 67 29.32 15.11 -12.28
N ILE A 68 29.04 16.15 -11.48
CA ILE A 68 28.11 17.21 -11.86
C ILE A 68 28.65 17.98 -13.07
N LYS A 69 29.96 18.23 -13.16
CA LYS A 69 30.61 18.87 -14.31
C LYS A 69 30.52 18.03 -15.58
N SER A 70 30.61 16.71 -15.49
CA SER A 70 30.43 15.85 -16.66
C SER A 70 28.96 15.74 -17.07
N GLU A 71 28.03 15.74 -16.12
CA GLU A 71 26.59 15.84 -16.40
C GLU A 71 26.22 17.21 -17.00
N SER A 72 26.79 18.31 -16.50
CA SER A 72 26.48 19.66 -16.96
C SER A 72 26.82 19.84 -18.44
N LYS A 73 27.95 19.30 -18.91
CA LYS A 73 28.30 19.34 -20.34
C LYS A 73 27.21 18.71 -21.22
N LYS A 74 26.70 17.54 -20.83
CA LYS A 74 25.61 16.85 -21.53
C LYS A 74 24.31 17.64 -21.47
N VAL A 75 24.01 18.25 -20.33
CA VAL A 75 22.81 19.07 -20.13
C VAL A 75 22.83 20.33 -21.00
N GLU A 76 24.00 20.95 -21.18
CA GLU A 76 24.17 22.10 -22.08
C GLU A 76 24.04 21.68 -23.55
N GLU A 77 24.63 20.56 -23.96
CA GLU A 77 24.51 20.00 -25.32
C GLU A 77 23.06 19.64 -25.68
N ASP A 78 22.34 18.96 -24.78
CA ASP A 78 20.96 18.51 -25.00
C ASP A 78 19.91 19.60 -24.70
N GLY A 79 20.31 20.77 -24.17
CA GLY A 79 19.40 21.81 -23.68
C GLY A 79 18.50 21.39 -22.50
N SER A 80 18.77 20.23 -21.89
CA SER A 80 17.91 19.58 -20.89
C SER A 80 18.10 20.16 -19.48
N SER A 81 17.57 19.51 -18.44
CA SER A 81 17.80 19.92 -17.04
C SER A 81 18.42 18.76 -16.27
N PHE A 82 19.23 19.07 -15.25
CA PHE A 82 19.78 18.05 -14.34
C PHE A 82 18.70 17.09 -13.84
N THR A 83 19.00 15.80 -13.93
CA THR A 83 18.10 14.72 -13.49
C THR A 83 18.42 14.30 -12.07
N THR A 84 17.38 14.04 -11.27
CA THR A 84 17.60 13.47 -9.93
C THR A 84 18.08 12.02 -10.05
N PRO A 85 19.24 11.66 -9.47
CA PRO A 85 19.69 10.28 -9.45
C PRO A 85 18.63 9.35 -8.84
N ASN A 86 18.52 8.12 -9.36
CA ASN A 86 17.56 7.11 -8.91
C ASN A 86 16.06 7.42 -9.11
N LYS A 87 15.69 8.48 -9.84
CA LYS A 87 14.27 8.79 -10.11
C LYS A 87 13.53 7.63 -10.79
N ASN A 88 14.19 6.93 -11.72
CA ASN A 88 13.62 5.83 -12.50
C ASN A 88 14.13 4.46 -12.05
N ARG A 89 14.20 4.19 -10.74
CA ARG A 89 14.62 2.88 -10.25
C ARG A 89 13.57 1.82 -10.61
N VAL A 90 13.96 0.85 -11.45
CA VAL A 90 13.13 -0.32 -11.78
C VAL A 90 12.86 -1.10 -10.50
N ARG A 91 11.58 -1.25 -10.14
CA ARG A 91 11.14 -2.07 -9.00
C ARG A 91 10.60 -3.40 -9.54
N PRO A 92 10.96 -4.56 -8.95
CA PRO A 92 10.38 -5.82 -9.37
C PRO A 92 8.86 -5.78 -9.21
N ARG A 93 8.13 -6.23 -10.23
CA ARG A 93 6.67 -6.32 -10.17
C ARG A 93 6.30 -7.36 -9.13
N ARG A 94 5.21 -7.11 -8.41
CA ARG A 94 4.66 -8.11 -7.48
C ARG A 94 4.16 -9.30 -8.29
N ILE A 95 4.38 -10.51 -7.77
CA ILE A 95 3.84 -11.74 -8.35
C ILE A 95 2.33 -11.72 -8.17
N THR A 96 1.60 -11.34 -9.22
CA THR A 96 0.13 -11.26 -9.24
C THR A 96 -0.50 -11.78 -10.54
N GLY A 97 0.32 -12.15 -11.53
CA GLY A 97 -0.15 -12.74 -12.79
C GLY A 97 -0.27 -14.25 -12.63
N LEU A 98 -1.43 -14.70 -12.14
CA LEU A 98 -1.84 -16.10 -12.20
C LEU A 98 -2.63 -16.33 -13.49
N ASP A 99 -2.51 -17.52 -14.08
CA ASP A 99 -3.31 -17.94 -15.23
C ASP A 99 -4.75 -18.25 -14.81
N ASP A 100 -5.69 -18.35 -15.76
CA ASP A 100 -7.10 -18.58 -15.47
C ASP A 100 -7.34 -19.91 -14.74
N PHE A 101 -6.54 -20.94 -15.08
CA PHE A 101 -6.55 -22.21 -14.36
C PHE A 101 -6.20 -22.04 -12.87
N ASP A 102 -5.12 -21.33 -12.57
CA ASP A 102 -4.67 -21.05 -11.20
C ASP A 102 -5.70 -20.21 -10.45
N LEU A 103 -6.35 -19.25 -11.12
CA LEU A 103 -7.44 -18.46 -10.54
C LEU A 103 -8.62 -19.37 -10.14
N GLY A 104 -8.95 -20.38 -10.96
CA GLY A 104 -9.93 -21.40 -10.63
C GLY A 104 -9.57 -22.17 -9.34
N VAL A 105 -8.30 -22.56 -9.19
CA VAL A 105 -7.80 -23.21 -7.96
C VAL A 105 -7.89 -22.28 -6.76
N VAL A 106 -7.52 -21.00 -6.89
CA VAL A 106 -7.65 -20.01 -5.80
C VAL A 106 -9.10 -19.87 -5.34
N ARG A 107 -10.06 -19.84 -6.28
CA ARG A 107 -11.49 -19.78 -5.95
C ARG A 107 -11.91 -21.01 -5.15
N ARG A 108 -11.47 -22.20 -5.57
CA ARG A 108 -11.72 -23.47 -4.86
C ARG A 108 -11.12 -23.47 -3.47
N ILE A 109 -9.88 -23.01 -3.31
CA ILE A 109 -9.22 -22.85 -2.01
C ILE A 109 -10.08 -22.01 -1.08
N VAL A 110 -10.54 -20.83 -1.53
CA VAL A 110 -11.39 -19.94 -0.73
C VAL A 110 -12.71 -20.61 -0.35
N ASN A 111 -13.35 -21.31 -1.28
CA ASN A 111 -14.60 -22.03 -1.01
C ASN A 111 -14.41 -23.20 -0.03
N ASN A 112 -13.27 -23.89 -0.08
CA ASN A 112 -12.94 -25.00 0.82
C ASN A 112 -12.81 -24.54 2.29
N PHE A 113 -12.46 -23.27 2.55
CA PHE A 113 -12.49 -22.73 3.92
C PHE A 113 -13.91 -22.83 4.51
N TYR A 114 -14.92 -22.51 3.69
CA TYR A 114 -16.31 -22.55 4.11
C TYR A 114 -16.87 -23.98 4.14
N LEU A 115 -16.62 -24.77 3.09
CA LEU A 115 -17.22 -26.10 2.91
C LEU A 115 -16.56 -27.18 3.78
N LEU A 116 -15.23 -27.24 3.78
CA LEU A 116 -14.47 -28.33 4.42
C LEU A 116 -14.03 -27.96 5.83
N GLU A 117 -13.41 -26.78 5.98
CA GLU A 117 -12.80 -26.38 7.24
C GLU A 117 -13.75 -25.66 8.19
N LYS A 118 -14.98 -25.37 7.73
CA LYS A 118 -16.00 -24.66 8.50
C LYS A 118 -15.44 -23.40 9.19
N ARG A 119 -14.57 -22.66 8.51
CA ARG A 119 -13.95 -21.43 9.03
C ARG A 119 -13.93 -20.33 7.97
N LEU A 120 -13.79 -19.09 8.40
CA LEU A 120 -13.72 -17.96 7.48
C LEU A 120 -12.35 -17.89 6.77
N PRO A 121 -12.31 -17.62 5.45
CA PRO A 121 -11.06 -17.47 4.73
C PRO A 121 -10.33 -16.22 5.20
N THR A 122 -9.13 -16.42 5.74
CA THR A 122 -8.20 -15.35 6.11
C THR A 122 -7.09 -15.23 5.07
N LEU A 123 -6.51 -14.04 4.89
CA LEU A 123 -5.37 -13.87 3.96
C LEU A 123 -4.21 -14.80 4.28
N LYS A 124 -3.92 -15.03 5.58
CA LYS A 124 -2.88 -15.95 6.02
C LYS A 124 -3.22 -17.40 5.65
N GLY A 125 -4.46 -17.82 5.89
CA GLY A 125 -4.92 -19.16 5.55
C GLY A 125 -4.86 -19.42 4.04
N VAL A 126 -5.45 -18.52 3.25
CA VAL A 126 -5.48 -18.63 1.79
C VAL A 126 -4.06 -18.62 1.22
N HIS A 127 -3.19 -17.73 1.72
CA HIS A 127 -1.78 -17.69 1.31
C HIS A 127 -1.04 -19.00 1.60
N SER A 128 -1.23 -19.57 2.80
CA SER A 128 -0.62 -20.85 3.17
C SER A 128 -1.07 -21.98 2.24
N LYS A 129 -2.36 -22.06 1.91
CA LYS A 129 -2.87 -23.09 0.98
C LYS A 129 -2.40 -22.87 -0.46
N MET A 130 -2.36 -21.62 -0.93
CA MET A 130 -1.79 -21.29 -2.24
C MET A 130 -0.31 -21.66 -2.34
N GLN A 131 0.45 -21.54 -1.23
CA GLN A 131 1.85 -21.99 -1.21
C GLN A 131 1.96 -23.50 -1.38
N THR A 132 1.08 -24.28 -0.71
CA THR A 132 1.12 -25.74 -0.78
C THR A 132 0.56 -26.29 -2.10
N GLU A 133 -0.58 -25.78 -2.57
CA GLU A 133 -1.28 -26.34 -3.74
C GLU A 133 -0.76 -25.80 -5.08
N LEU A 134 -0.35 -24.52 -5.13
CA LEU A 134 0.06 -23.83 -6.36
C LEU A 134 1.54 -23.45 -6.38
N ASN A 135 2.32 -23.85 -5.36
CA ASN A 135 3.71 -23.41 -5.17
C ASN A 135 3.87 -21.88 -5.25
N PHE A 136 2.88 -21.14 -4.76
CA PHE A 136 2.79 -19.70 -4.94
C PHE A 136 3.90 -18.95 -4.18
N ARG A 137 4.78 -18.25 -4.91
CA ARG A 137 5.91 -17.49 -4.33
C ARG A 137 5.58 -16.04 -3.93
N GLY A 138 4.35 -15.60 -4.15
CA GLY A 138 3.95 -14.23 -3.81
C GLY A 138 3.71 -14.01 -2.31
N SER A 139 3.57 -12.74 -1.93
CA SER A 139 3.29 -12.33 -0.54
C SER A 139 1.78 -12.34 -0.23
N LYS A 140 1.41 -12.21 1.06
CA LYS A 140 0.00 -11.98 1.48
C LYS A 140 -0.62 -10.77 0.77
N SER A 141 0.18 -9.72 0.52
CA SER A 141 -0.24 -8.53 -0.22
C SER A 141 -0.51 -8.81 -1.70
N SER A 142 0.15 -9.82 -2.28
CA SER A 142 -0.17 -10.30 -3.62
C SER A 142 -1.48 -11.06 -3.62
N VAL A 143 -1.71 -11.97 -2.66
CA VAL A 143 -2.96 -12.72 -2.51
C VAL A 143 -4.16 -11.78 -2.38
N SER A 144 -4.06 -10.73 -1.54
CA SER A 144 -5.14 -9.75 -1.41
C SER A 144 -5.47 -9.05 -2.73
N ARG A 145 -4.48 -8.77 -3.59
CA ARG A 145 -4.71 -8.16 -4.90
C ARG A 145 -5.32 -9.15 -5.89
N ILE A 146 -4.86 -10.40 -5.88
CA ILE A 146 -5.41 -11.47 -6.71
C ILE A 146 -6.89 -11.66 -6.36
N LEU A 147 -7.23 -11.79 -5.07
CA LEU A 147 -8.60 -11.91 -4.60
C LEU A 147 -9.47 -10.73 -5.06
N GLN A 148 -8.99 -9.49 -4.91
CA GLN A 148 -9.70 -8.30 -5.40
C GLN A 148 -9.90 -8.32 -6.91
N ARG A 149 -8.88 -8.72 -7.69
CA ARG A 149 -8.95 -8.85 -9.15
C ARG A 149 -9.97 -9.90 -9.58
N MET A 150 -10.13 -10.98 -8.82
CA MET A 150 -11.13 -12.03 -9.03
C MET A 150 -12.56 -11.63 -8.61
N GLY A 151 -12.74 -10.45 -8.01
CA GLY A 151 -14.04 -9.96 -7.53
C GLY A 151 -14.32 -10.21 -6.05
N PHE A 152 -13.42 -10.85 -5.30
CA PHE A 152 -13.58 -10.99 -3.85
C PHE A 152 -13.40 -9.64 -3.15
N LYS A 153 -14.26 -9.36 -2.18
CA LYS A 153 -14.24 -8.15 -1.37
C LYS A 153 -14.17 -8.53 0.10
N TRP A 154 -13.45 -7.72 0.87
CA TRP A 154 -13.44 -7.82 2.33
C TRP A 154 -14.70 -7.16 2.89
N GLN A 155 -15.67 -7.96 3.33
CA GLN A 155 -16.99 -7.48 3.71
C GLN A 155 -17.39 -7.96 5.11
N LYS A 156 -18.43 -7.34 5.67
CA LYS A 156 -19.03 -7.80 6.93
C LYS A 156 -19.69 -9.16 6.71
N THR A 157 -19.39 -10.11 7.58
CA THR A 157 -19.96 -11.45 7.50
C THR A 157 -21.44 -11.39 7.88
N LYS A 158 -22.31 -11.98 7.05
CA LYS A 158 -23.74 -12.09 7.38
C LYS A 158 -23.93 -13.21 8.41
N THR A 159 -24.78 -12.99 9.39
CA THR A 159 -25.13 -14.00 10.40
C THR A 159 -26.22 -14.92 9.85
N ASN A 160 -26.10 -16.23 10.09
CA ASN A 160 -27.15 -17.21 9.75
C ASN A 160 -28.48 -16.96 10.46
N LYS A 161 -28.51 -16.15 11.53
CA LYS A 161 -29.73 -15.82 12.30
C LYS A 161 -30.88 -15.26 11.46
N LYS A 162 -30.60 -14.74 10.26
CA LYS A 162 -31.63 -14.21 9.34
C LYS A 162 -32.10 -15.23 8.30
N ILE A 163 -31.41 -16.37 8.16
CA ILE A 163 -31.73 -17.41 7.21
C ILE A 163 -32.51 -18.48 7.97
N LEU A 164 -33.84 -18.39 7.93
CA LEU A 164 -34.73 -19.38 8.53
C LEU A 164 -34.88 -20.56 7.56
N MET A 165 -33.91 -21.47 7.56
CA MET A 165 -34.04 -22.76 6.88
C MET A 165 -34.46 -23.79 7.94
N GLU A 166 -35.76 -23.88 8.22
CA GLU A 166 -36.28 -24.94 9.10
C GLU A 166 -36.26 -26.27 8.34
N THR A 167 -35.70 -27.32 8.97
CA THR A 167 -35.92 -28.68 8.50
C THR A 167 -37.34 -29.13 8.85
N GLN A 168 -37.86 -30.12 8.12
CA GLN A 168 -39.22 -30.66 8.36
C GLN A 168 -39.45 -31.02 9.84
N ASP A 169 -38.45 -31.64 10.48
CA ASP A 169 -38.49 -32.03 11.89
C ASP A 169 -38.57 -30.84 12.84
N VAL A 170 -37.83 -29.76 12.55
CA VAL A 170 -37.85 -28.52 13.35
C VAL A 170 -39.21 -27.83 13.20
N SER A 171 -39.75 -27.78 11.98
CA SER A 171 -41.09 -27.27 11.70
C SER A 171 -42.16 -28.04 12.47
N TYR A 172 -42.08 -29.38 12.50
CA TYR A 172 -43.01 -30.22 13.25
C TYR A 172 -42.90 -29.99 14.76
N LYS A 173 -41.68 -29.93 15.32
CA LYS A 173 -41.46 -29.61 16.75
C LYS A 173 -42.06 -28.25 17.12
N ARG A 174 -41.90 -27.24 16.26
CA ARG A 174 -42.49 -25.91 16.44
C ARG A 174 -44.02 -25.97 16.40
N PHE A 175 -44.60 -26.72 15.46
CA PHE A 175 -46.05 -26.92 15.41
C PHE A 175 -46.60 -27.55 16.70
N VAL A 176 -45.97 -28.63 17.18
CA VAL A 176 -46.38 -29.31 18.42
C VAL A 176 -46.26 -28.37 19.62
N PHE A 177 -45.16 -27.63 19.71
CA PHE A 177 -44.93 -26.64 20.77
C PHE A 177 -46.01 -25.55 20.76
N LEU A 178 -46.29 -24.95 19.60
CA LEU A 178 -47.30 -23.89 19.47
C LEU A 178 -48.72 -24.40 19.78
N LYS A 179 -49.05 -25.64 19.39
CA LYS A 179 -50.33 -26.26 19.73
C LYS A 179 -50.51 -26.40 21.25
N LYS A 180 -49.49 -26.92 21.95
CA LYS A 180 -49.50 -27.01 23.42
C LYS A 180 -49.54 -25.63 24.09
N LEU A 181 -48.77 -24.68 23.58
CA LEU A 181 -48.74 -23.32 24.08
C LEU A 181 -50.13 -22.65 23.97
N SER A 182 -50.85 -22.89 22.87
CA SER A 182 -52.22 -22.40 22.70
C SER A 182 -53.19 -23.00 23.72
N GLN A 183 -53.03 -24.28 24.06
CA GLN A 183 -53.85 -24.94 25.09
C GLN A 183 -53.61 -24.33 26.46
N PHE A 184 -52.35 -24.19 26.88
CA PHE A 184 -52.01 -23.58 28.17
C PHE A 184 -52.45 -22.11 28.29
N ARG A 185 -52.47 -21.35 27.17
CA ARG A 185 -53.05 -20.00 27.15
C ARG A 185 -54.56 -20.00 27.37
N ALA A 186 -55.27 -20.96 26.79
CA ALA A 186 -56.73 -21.09 26.98
C ALA A 186 -57.09 -21.52 28.41
N GLU A 187 -56.24 -22.32 29.05
CA GLU A 187 -56.39 -22.76 30.44
C GLU A 187 -56.01 -21.68 31.49
N GLY A 188 -55.50 -20.52 31.05
CA GLY A 188 -55.10 -19.43 31.94
C GLY A 188 -53.79 -19.68 32.70
N CYS A 189 -52.98 -20.64 32.27
CA CYS A 189 -51.72 -20.97 32.92
C CYS A 189 -50.68 -19.85 32.73
N PRO A 190 -49.95 -19.43 33.79
CA PRO A 190 -48.87 -18.45 33.67
C PRO A 190 -47.69 -19.05 32.92
N ILE A 191 -47.29 -18.41 31.81
CA ILE A 191 -46.19 -18.86 30.95
C ILE A 191 -44.94 -18.03 31.24
N VAL A 192 -43.87 -18.70 31.66
CA VAL A 192 -42.55 -18.09 31.87
C VAL A 192 -41.62 -18.52 30.75
N TYR A 193 -40.99 -17.56 30.08
CA TYR A 193 -40.00 -17.82 29.03
C TYR A 193 -38.59 -17.64 29.60
N THR A 194 -37.74 -18.65 29.42
CA THR A 194 -36.31 -18.60 29.74
C THR A 194 -35.48 -18.56 28.46
N ASP A 195 -34.42 -17.76 28.45
CA ASP A 195 -33.48 -17.57 27.33
C ASP A 195 -32.07 -17.90 27.81
N GLU A 196 -31.32 -18.61 26.96
CA GLU A 196 -29.87 -18.71 27.09
C GLU A 196 -29.18 -17.99 25.93
N SER A 197 -28.51 -16.88 26.27
CA SER A 197 -27.77 -16.07 25.32
C SER A 197 -26.32 -16.55 25.21
N ILE A 198 -26.03 -17.47 24.30
CA ILE A 198 -24.66 -17.95 24.08
C ILE A 198 -23.83 -16.89 23.33
N LEU A 199 -22.75 -16.43 23.96
CA LEU A 199 -21.86 -15.40 23.43
C LEU A 199 -20.79 -16.03 22.51
N ILE A 200 -21.11 -16.20 21.22
CA ILE A 200 -20.16 -16.75 20.24
C ILE A 200 -19.29 -15.64 19.65
N ARG A 201 -17.96 -15.71 19.85
CA ARG A 201 -17.00 -14.79 19.22
C ARG A 201 -16.69 -15.23 17.80
N VAL A 202 -17.30 -14.56 16.82
CA VAL A 202 -17.02 -14.76 15.40
C VAL A 202 -16.39 -13.50 14.80
N SER A 203 -15.45 -13.67 13.86
CA SER A 203 -14.95 -12.55 13.07
C SER A 203 -16.10 -11.85 12.34
N LYS A 204 -16.19 -10.53 12.51
CA LYS A 204 -17.24 -9.70 11.90
C LYS A 204 -17.04 -9.48 10.40
N LYS A 205 -15.88 -9.87 9.85
CA LYS A 205 -15.52 -9.65 8.43
C LYS A 205 -14.81 -10.87 7.84
N CYS A 206 -15.02 -11.10 6.54
CA CYS A 206 -14.36 -12.14 5.75
C CYS A 206 -14.21 -11.74 4.27
N TRP A 207 -13.44 -12.53 3.50
CA TRP A 207 -13.37 -12.41 2.04
C TRP A 207 -14.51 -13.19 1.39
N SER A 208 -15.35 -12.52 0.61
CA SER A 208 -16.43 -13.11 -0.17
C SER A 208 -16.59 -12.44 -1.53
N ASP A 209 -17.00 -13.20 -2.55
CA ASP A 209 -17.30 -12.73 -3.90
C ASP A 209 -18.81 -12.53 -4.13
N ASN A 210 -19.63 -12.75 -3.10
CA ASN A 210 -21.11 -12.76 -3.15
C ASN A 210 -21.71 -13.78 -4.15
N SER A 211 -20.90 -14.63 -4.78
CA SER A 211 -21.36 -15.71 -5.67
C SER A 211 -22.15 -16.75 -4.88
N THR A 212 -21.71 -17.01 -3.66
CA THR A 212 -22.44 -17.85 -2.71
C THR A 212 -23.47 -17.03 -1.95
N ALA A 213 -24.61 -16.78 -2.58
CA ALA A 213 -25.81 -16.29 -1.89
C ALA A 213 -26.24 -17.32 -0.81
N GLY A 214 -25.65 -17.27 0.38
CA GLY A 214 -26.00 -18.17 1.48
C GLY A 214 -24.86 -18.68 2.35
N VAL A 215 -23.58 -18.46 2.00
CA VAL A 215 -22.48 -18.89 2.87
C VAL A 215 -22.23 -17.81 3.93
N ALA A 216 -23.10 -17.82 4.93
CA ALA A 216 -22.90 -17.09 6.17
C ALA A 216 -21.92 -17.85 7.06
N VAL A 217 -21.57 -17.26 8.23
CA VAL A 217 -20.61 -17.83 9.18
C VAL A 217 -20.80 -19.35 9.30
N PRO A 218 -19.78 -20.19 9.03
CA PRO A 218 -19.92 -21.62 9.26
C PRO A 218 -20.25 -21.87 10.73
N ILE A 219 -21.37 -22.56 10.98
CA ILE A 219 -21.79 -23.06 12.30
C ILE A 219 -21.03 -24.35 12.57
#